data_AF-A0A2E6NR85-F1
#
_entry.id   AF-A0A2E6NR85-F1
#
_cell.length_a   1.000
_cell.length_b   1.000
_cell.length_c   1.000
_cell.angle_alpha   90.00
_cell.angle_beta   90.00
_cell.angle_gamma   90.00
#
_symmetry.space_group_name_H-M   'P 1'
#
loop_
_entity.id
_entity.type
_entity.pdbx_description
1 polymer ?
#
loop_
_entity_poly.entity_id
_entity_poly.type
_entity_poly.pdbx_seq_one_letter_code
_entity_poly.pdbx_strand_id
1 'polypeptide(L)' 'MQRALVDTQRAEYKDDSPEVDGSWDPIGEWGISGGRVYSTALGAMTLEVYYRFERQQEGIGL' A
#
# COMPACT_ATOMS: atom_id res chain seq x y z
N MET A 1 -9.54 6.14 0.39
CA MET A 1 -8.75 4.93 0.74
C MET A 1 -7.24 5.18 0.70
N GLN A 2 -6.73 6.01 -0.21
CA GLN A 2 -5.28 6.34 -0.31
C GLN A 2 -4.61 6.62 1.04
N ARG A 3 -5.12 7.62 1.78
CA ARG A 3 -4.54 8.01 3.08
C ARG A 3 -4.55 6.87 4.10
N ALA A 4 -5.62 6.09 4.17
CA ALA A 4 -5.70 4.94 5.08
C ALA A 4 -4.64 3.87 4.78
N LEU A 5 -4.34 3.63 3.50
CA LEU A 5 -3.27 2.70 3.10
C LEU A 5 -1.89 3.28 3.40
N VAL A 6 -1.64 4.55 3.08
CA VAL A 6 -0.34 5.19 3.36
C VAL A 6 -0.07 5.28 4.86
N ASP A 7 -1.06 5.67 5.67
CA ASP A 7 -0.91 5.83 7.13
C ASP A 7 -0.65 4.49 7.85
N THR A 8 -1.04 3.37 7.23
CA THR A 8 -0.83 2.01 7.76
C THR A 8 0.33 1.27 7.11
N GLN A 9 0.95 1.87 6.08
CA GLN A 9 2.12 1.31 5.42
C GLN A 9 3.28 1.29 6.42
N ARG A 10 4.01 0.17 6.45
CA ARG A 10 5.25 0.07 7.20
C ARG A 10 6.25 1.05 6.58
N ALA A 11 6.81 1.94 7.40
CA ALA A 11 7.84 2.87 7.00
C ALA A 11 8.86 2.98 8.13
N GLU A 12 10.08 3.35 7.73
CA GLU A 12 11.29 3.46 8.55
C GLU A 12 10.99 3.82 10.02
N TYR A 13 11.67 3.09 10.94
CA TYR A 13 11.65 3.22 12.40
C TYR A 13 10.50 2.59 13.21
N LYS A 14 9.49 1.97 12.58
CA LYS A 14 8.40 1.34 13.36
C LYS A 14 8.71 -0.07 13.85
N ASP A 15 9.65 -0.74 13.19
CA ASP A 15 10.13 -2.09 13.49
C ASP A 15 11.58 -2.12 12.97
N ASP A 16 12.56 -2.62 13.74
CA ASP A 16 14.01 -2.64 13.38
C ASP A 16 14.32 -3.57 12.17
N SER A 17 13.34 -3.83 11.30
CA SER A 17 13.38 -4.73 10.15
C SER A 17 13.16 -3.96 8.84
N PRO A 18 14.23 -3.42 8.21
CA PRO A 18 14.12 -2.71 6.94
C PRO A 18 13.57 -3.59 5.80
N GLU A 19 13.56 -4.91 5.96
CA GLU A 19 13.02 -5.85 4.97
C GLU A 19 11.50 -5.78 4.81
N VAL A 20 10.78 -5.18 5.78
CA VAL A 20 9.32 -5.05 5.72
C VAL A 20 8.85 -3.64 5.38
N ASP A 21 9.76 -2.70 5.12
CA ASP A 21 9.40 -1.35 4.72
C ASP A 21 8.60 -1.32 3.41
N GLY A 22 7.64 -0.41 3.35
CA GLY A 22 6.69 -0.29 2.24
C GLY A 22 5.61 -1.36 2.21
N SER A 23 5.62 -2.34 3.12
CA SER A 23 4.64 -3.43 3.15
C SER A 23 3.46 -3.15 4.08
N TRP A 24 2.43 -4.00 4.01
CA TRP A 24 1.32 -4.01 4.96
C TRP A 24 1.25 -5.32 5.72
N ASP A 25 0.83 -5.23 6.98
CA ASP A 25 0.64 -6.41 7.80
C ASP A 25 -0.56 -7.23 7.30
N PRO A 26 -0.43 -8.57 7.30
CA PRO A 26 -1.47 -9.46 6.79
C PRO A 26 -2.61 -9.64 7.79
N ILE A 27 -3.43 -8.60 7.91
CA ILE A 27 -4.55 -8.54 8.84
C ILE A 27 -5.85 -8.93 8.12
N GLY A 28 -6.65 -9.78 8.75
CA GLY A 28 -7.95 -10.22 8.26
C GLY A 28 -7.97 -11.67 7.76
N GLU A 29 -9.15 -12.14 7.36
CA GLU A 29 -9.43 -13.55 7.02
C GLU A 29 -8.41 -14.14 6.02
N TRP A 30 -8.13 -13.40 4.95
CA TRP A 30 -7.22 -13.84 3.90
C TRP A 30 -5.75 -13.49 4.17
N GLY A 31 -5.48 -12.68 5.20
CA GLY A 31 -4.11 -12.34 5.61
C GLY A 31 -3.35 -13.56 6.12
N ILE A 32 -4.02 -14.47 6.82
CA ILE A 32 -3.39 -15.70 7.35
C ILE A 32 -2.92 -16.62 6.21
N SER A 33 -3.75 -16.79 5.18
CA SER A 33 -3.41 -17.65 4.03
C SER A 33 -2.53 -16.95 2.99
N GLY A 34 -2.75 -15.67 2.72
CA GLY A 34 -2.03 -14.91 1.69
C GLY A 34 -0.74 -14.24 2.18
N GLY A 35 -0.61 -14.03 3.49
CA GLY A 35 0.55 -13.41 4.10
C GLY A 35 0.82 -11.97 3.65
N ARG A 36 2.02 -11.49 3.98
CA ARG A 36 2.47 -10.12 3.71
C ARG A 36 2.47 -9.81 2.22
N VAL A 37 2.85 -10.77 1.38
CA VAL A 37 2.89 -10.61 -0.09
C VAL A 37 1.51 -10.27 -0.64
N TYR A 38 0.48 -11.05 -0.26
CA TYR A 38 -0.90 -10.81 -0.69
C TYR A 38 -1.39 -9.42 -0.25
N SER A 39 -1.20 -9.09 1.03
CA SER A 39 -1.67 -7.83 1.60
C SER A 39 -0.97 -6.62 0.98
N THR A 40 0.32 -6.77 0.68
CA THR A 40 1.11 -5.75 -0.01
C THR A 40 0.69 -5.58 -1.46
N ALA A 41 0.43 -6.67 -2.19
CA ALA A 41 -0.06 -6.60 -3.56
C ALA A 41 -1.42 -5.90 -3.64
N LEU A 42 -2.35 -6.22 -2.74
CA LEU A 42 -3.65 -5.54 -2.68
C LEU A 42 -3.54 -4.06 -2.33
N GLY A 43 -2.70 -3.70 -1.34
CA GLY A 43 -2.43 -2.31 -0.97
C GLY A 43 -1.85 -1.53 -2.15
N ALA A 44 -0.83 -2.08 -2.81
CA ALA A 44 -0.19 -1.48 -3.98
C ALA A 44 -1.18 -1.28 -5.14
N MET A 45 -1.93 -2.31 -5.54
CA MET A 45 -2.93 -2.20 -6.63
C MET A 45 -4.01 -1.15 -6.32
N THR A 46 -4.40 -1.02 -5.05
CA THR A 46 -5.37 0.01 -4.64
C THR A 46 -4.78 1.42 -4.77
N LEU A 47 -3.50 1.60 -4.44
CA LEU A 47 -2.79 2.88 -4.61
C LEU A 47 -2.55 3.24 -6.08
N GLU A 48 -2.41 2.26 -6.97
CA GLU A 48 -2.24 2.52 -8.42
C GLU A 48 -3.37 3.36 -9.00
N VAL A 49 -4.61 3.15 -8.53
CA VAL A 49 -5.77 3.94 -8.95
C VAL A 49 -5.51 5.43 -8.69
N TYR A 50 -5.09 5.77 -7.47
CA TYR A 50 -4.88 7.16 -7.07
C TYR A 50 -3.76 7.81 -7.88
N TYR A 51 -2.59 7.17 -7.96
CA TYR A 51 -1.43 7.77 -8.64
C TYR A 51 -1.49 7.73 -10.18
N ARG A 52 -2.19 6.76 -10.79
CA ARG A 52 -2.38 6.74 -12.25
C ARG A 52 -3.38 7.79 -12.68
N PHE A 53 -4.49 7.93 -11.97
CA PHE A 53 -5.50 8.93 -12.33
C PHE A 53 -5.05 10.34 -12.00
N GLU A 54 -4.35 10.58 -10.88
CA GLU A 54 -3.75 11.89 -10.58
C GLU A 54 -2.80 12.33 -11.71
N ARG A 55 -1.87 11.46 -12.12
CA ARG A 55 -0.98 11.72 -13.26
C ARG A 55 -1.74 11.98 -14.56
N GLN A 56 -2.85 11.27 -14.78
CA GLN A 56 -3.70 11.50 -15.93
C GLN A 56 -4.35 12.89 -15.86
N GLN A 57 -4.90 13.31 -14.72
CA GLN A 57 -5.49 14.65 -14.55
C GLN A 57 -4.45 15.76 -14.77
N GLU A 58 -3.25 15.62 -14.22
CA GLU A 58 -2.13 16.55 -14.44
C GLU A 58 -1.77 16.69 -15.93
N GLY A 59 -1.79 15.58 -16.67
CA GLY A 59 -1.54 15.57 -18.12
C GLY A 59 -2.68 16.15 -18.96
N ILE A 60 -3.90 16.21 -18.43
CA ILE A 60 -5.08 16.78 -19.11
C ILE A 60 -5.23 18.28 -18.77
N GLY A 61 -4.48 18.81 -17.79
CA GLY A 61 -4.47 20.24 -17.45
C GLY A 61 -5.82 20.76 -16.92
N LEU A 62 -6.52 19.96 -16.12
CA LEU A 62 -7.72 20.36 -15.38
C LEU A 62 -7.37 20.79 -13.95
#